data_AF-A0A7J8M6L6-F1
#
_entry.id   AF-A0A7J8M6L6-F1
#
_cell.length_a   1.000
_cell.length_b   1.000
_cell.length_c   1.000
_cell.angle_alpha   90.00
_cell.angle_beta   90.00
_cell.angle_gamma   90.00
#
_symmetry.space_group_name_H-M   'P 1'
#
loop_
_entity.id
_entity.type
_entity.pdbx_description
1 polymer ?
#
loop_
_entity_poly.entity_id
_entity_poly.type
_entity_poly.pdbx_seq_one_letter_code
_entity_poly.pdbx_strand_id
1 'polypeptide(L)'
;MPGLDKERECGKDPNGSCKLYTSSYAYPREDFHYWRDAVTHPCRPLDELIQYWPEKPSRYREVVGAYSVEMWKLSCRILEFICEGLGLSADYFSNDLTQVPKIMINHYPPCPAPSLTLGLSKHCDPTIITILLQGQINGLQVFKEGRWIGVQPLPHAFVVNIGYLLQIISNGKLKGAEHRVVTNSRYARTTICFFVYPRDDSLIEPGKALVNASNPAIYKAFKFVDFVTAFVLNPDDTGEAVKELITLNP
;
A
#
# COMPACT_ATOMS: atom_id res chain seq x y z
N MET A 1 -3.71 -3.21 24.21
CA MET A 1 -2.65 -2.35 24.77
C MET A 1 -3.15 -0.90 24.80
N PRO A 2 -2.95 -0.16 25.90
CA PRO A 2 -3.28 1.26 25.99
C PRO A 2 -2.62 2.12 24.90
N GLY A 3 -3.19 3.27 24.58
CA GLY A 3 -2.69 4.17 23.52
C GLY A 3 -1.25 4.63 23.74
N LEU A 4 -0.96 5.19 24.92
CA LEU A 4 0.38 5.66 25.31
C LEU A 4 1.46 4.56 25.22
N ASP A 5 1.08 3.31 25.51
CA ASP A 5 2.00 2.19 25.37
C ASP A 5 2.32 1.91 23.89
N LYS A 6 1.31 1.96 23.00
CA LYS A 6 1.54 1.80 21.55
C LYS A 6 2.43 2.91 20.99
N GLU A 7 2.19 4.15 21.41
CA GLU A 7 3.00 5.32 21.02
C GLU A 7 4.46 5.14 21.44
N ARG A 8 4.69 4.77 22.71
CA ARG A 8 6.04 4.50 23.22
C ARG A 8 6.73 3.38 22.46
N GLU A 9 6.01 2.29 22.12
CA GLU A 9 6.58 1.18 21.36
C GLU A 9 6.97 1.59 19.94
N CYS A 10 6.15 2.40 19.26
CA CYS A 10 6.45 2.85 17.89
C CYS A 10 7.49 3.97 17.86
N GLY A 11 7.59 4.78 18.91
CA GLY A 11 8.55 5.89 19.03
C GLY A 11 9.98 5.48 19.38
N LYS A 12 10.28 4.18 19.53
CA LYS A 12 11.64 3.67 19.81
C LYS A 12 12.60 3.83 18.62
N ASP A 13 12.08 4.01 17.42
CA ASP A 13 12.87 4.16 16.21
C ASP A 13 13.47 5.57 16.11
N PRO A 14 14.81 5.74 16.16
CA PRO A 14 15.44 7.06 16.05
C PRO A 14 15.21 7.73 14.69
N ASN A 15 14.94 6.94 13.64
CA ASN A 15 14.65 7.44 12.29
C ASN A 15 13.15 7.65 12.07
N GLY A 16 12.30 7.29 13.04
CA GLY A 16 10.85 7.40 12.95
C GLY A 16 10.23 6.59 11.81
N SER A 17 10.85 5.48 11.39
CA SER A 17 10.34 4.62 10.31
C SER A 17 9.20 3.71 10.79
N CYS A 18 9.21 3.30 12.06
CA CYS A 18 8.03 2.74 12.73
C CYS A 18 7.10 3.86 13.17
N LYS A 19 5.86 3.88 12.69
CA LYS A 19 4.90 4.95 12.98
C LYS A 19 3.57 4.39 13.46
N LEU A 20 2.96 5.07 14.42
CA LEU A 20 1.57 4.92 14.82
C LEU A 20 0.83 6.21 14.43
N TYR A 21 -0.32 6.10 13.80
CA TYR A 21 -1.17 7.25 13.50
C TYR A 21 -2.65 6.86 13.48
N THR A 22 -3.50 7.82 13.84
CA THR A 22 -4.95 7.74 13.70
C THR A 22 -5.35 8.42 12.40
N SER A 23 -6.38 7.91 11.73
CA SER A 23 -6.81 8.37 10.40
C SER A 23 -5.73 8.20 9.32
N SER A 24 -4.96 9.24 9.01
CA SER A 24 -3.80 9.23 8.12
C SER A 24 -2.58 9.98 8.71
N TYR A 25 -1.47 10.02 7.96
CA TYR A 25 -0.28 10.80 8.34
C TYR A 25 -0.52 12.31 8.39
N ALA A 26 -1.59 12.80 7.76
CA ALA A 26 -1.90 14.21 7.66
C ALA A 26 -3.03 14.64 8.62
N TYR A 27 -3.29 13.90 9.71
CA TYR A 27 -4.39 14.15 10.65
C TYR A 27 -4.70 15.64 10.91
N PRO A 28 -3.74 16.53 11.22
CA PRO A 28 -4.03 17.94 11.50
C PRO A 28 -4.52 18.77 10.30
N ARG A 29 -4.30 18.28 9.08
CA ARG A 29 -4.66 18.92 7.80
C ARG A 29 -5.84 18.25 7.11
N GLU A 30 -6.39 17.18 7.68
CA GLU A 30 -7.52 16.48 7.07
C GLU A 30 -8.83 17.25 7.26
N ASP A 31 -9.55 17.47 6.16
CA ASP A 31 -10.94 17.92 6.22
C ASP A 31 -11.88 16.86 6.85
N PHE A 32 -11.54 15.58 6.63
CA PHE A 32 -12.31 14.44 7.12
C PHE A 32 -11.40 13.38 7.74
N HIS A 33 -11.67 13.02 8.99
CA HIS A 33 -10.95 11.95 9.67
C HIS A 33 -11.54 10.57 9.36
N TYR A 34 -10.66 9.62 9.08
CA TYR A 34 -10.97 8.24 8.83
C TYR A 34 -11.03 7.43 10.13
N TRP A 35 -11.97 6.49 10.18
CA TRP A 35 -12.26 5.68 11.36
C TRP A 35 -11.30 4.49 11.50
N ARG A 36 -10.02 4.79 11.72
CA ARG A 36 -8.94 3.80 11.84
C ARG A 36 -7.78 4.30 12.69
N ASP A 37 -7.08 3.35 13.29
CA ASP A 37 -5.68 3.50 13.70
C ASP A 37 -4.80 2.63 12.81
N ALA A 38 -3.54 3.00 12.63
CA ALA A 38 -2.58 2.18 11.93
C ALA A 38 -1.17 2.22 12.53
N VAL A 39 -0.53 1.05 12.53
CA VAL A 39 0.92 0.91 12.77
C VAL A 39 1.58 0.52 11.47
N THR A 40 2.70 1.14 11.16
CA THR A 40 3.47 0.85 9.95
C THR A 40 4.95 0.76 10.27
N HIS A 41 5.68 -0.10 9.58
CA HIS A 41 7.13 -0.15 9.64
C HIS A 41 7.72 -0.78 8.37
N PRO A 42 8.93 -0.38 7.95
CA PRO A 42 9.68 -1.11 6.94
C PRO A 42 10.02 -2.52 7.44
N CYS A 43 10.15 -3.45 6.52
CA CYS A 43 10.40 -4.85 6.87
C CYS A 43 11.62 -5.50 6.20
N ARG A 44 12.39 -4.74 5.41
CA ARG A 44 13.71 -5.14 4.91
C ARG A 44 14.70 -3.97 4.91
N PRO A 45 16.00 -4.23 5.21
CA PRO A 45 16.55 -5.50 5.71
C PRO A 45 16.06 -5.83 7.13
N LEU A 46 15.68 -7.08 7.37
CA LEU A 46 14.92 -7.46 8.58
C LEU A 46 15.77 -7.40 9.85
N ASP A 47 17.00 -7.90 9.77
CA ASP A 47 18.00 -7.96 10.82
C ASP A 47 18.37 -6.58 11.38
N GLU A 48 18.38 -5.55 10.53
CA GLU A 48 18.65 -4.17 10.95
C GLU A 48 17.42 -3.49 11.57
N LEU A 49 16.22 -3.77 11.04
CA LEU A 49 15.01 -3.00 11.34
C LEU A 49 14.15 -3.60 12.47
N ILE A 50 14.20 -4.91 12.69
CA ILE A 50 13.29 -5.60 13.63
C ILE A 50 13.42 -5.09 15.07
N GLN A 51 14.60 -4.58 15.45
CA GLN A 51 14.87 -3.99 16.76
C GLN A 51 14.06 -2.71 17.05
N TYR A 52 13.55 -2.04 16.00
CA TYR A 52 12.77 -0.81 16.10
C TYR A 52 11.26 -1.06 16.05
N TRP A 53 10.82 -2.29 15.78
CA TRP A 53 9.40 -2.64 15.78
C TRP A 53 8.84 -2.75 17.21
N PRO A 54 7.51 -2.72 17.40
CA PRO A 54 6.91 -2.95 18.71
C PRO A 54 7.42 -4.24 19.37
N GLU A 55 7.88 -4.12 20.60
CA GLU A 55 8.30 -5.26 21.42
C GLU A 55 7.10 -5.90 22.12
N LYS A 56 6.03 -5.12 22.30
CA LYS A 56 4.76 -5.59 22.86
C LYS A 56 3.71 -5.73 21.73
N PRO A 57 2.89 -6.80 21.74
CA PRO A 57 3.02 -8.00 22.58
C PRO A 57 4.35 -8.74 22.33
N SER A 58 4.87 -9.49 23.32
CA SER A 58 6.22 -10.07 23.31
C SER A 58 6.55 -10.92 22.08
N ARG A 59 5.54 -11.50 21.44
CA ARG A 59 5.66 -12.31 20.22
C ARG A 59 5.51 -11.53 18.91
N TYR A 60 5.33 -10.20 18.97
CA TYR A 60 5.10 -9.37 17.79
C TYR A 60 6.24 -9.50 16.78
N ARG A 61 7.48 -9.28 17.22
CA ARG A 61 8.68 -9.34 16.36
C ARG A 61 8.89 -10.73 15.76
N GLU A 62 8.74 -11.78 16.57
CA GLU A 62 8.81 -13.18 16.13
C GLU A 62 7.80 -13.48 15.01
N VAL A 63 6.52 -13.21 15.27
CA VAL A 63 5.42 -13.58 14.36
C VAL A 63 5.40 -12.70 13.11
N VAL A 64 5.51 -11.37 13.28
CA VAL A 64 5.49 -10.43 12.15
C VAL A 64 6.77 -10.50 11.34
N GLY A 65 7.91 -10.83 11.96
CA GLY A 65 9.17 -11.06 11.26
C GLY A 65 9.13 -12.31 10.39
N ALA A 66 8.62 -13.43 10.92
CA ALA A 66 8.40 -14.63 10.10
C ALA A 66 7.42 -14.35 8.95
N TYR A 67 6.32 -13.64 9.22
CA TYR A 67 5.36 -13.22 8.21
C TYR A 67 5.99 -12.35 7.10
N SER A 68 6.86 -11.38 7.45
CA SER A 68 7.48 -10.49 6.46
C SER A 68 8.40 -11.24 5.50
N VAL A 69 9.11 -12.27 5.98
CA VAL A 69 9.95 -13.12 5.14
C VAL A 69 9.12 -13.89 4.12
N GLU A 70 8.02 -14.52 4.55
CA GLU A 70 7.16 -15.29 3.65
C GLU A 70 6.38 -14.39 2.68
N MET A 71 5.91 -13.22 3.13
CA MET A 71 5.26 -12.24 2.25
C MET A 71 6.19 -11.69 1.18
N TRP A 72 7.48 -11.49 1.51
CA TRP A 72 8.46 -11.12 0.51
C TRP A 72 8.61 -12.19 -0.57
N LYS A 73 8.82 -13.46 -0.17
CA LYS A 73 8.93 -14.58 -1.13
C LYS A 73 7.68 -14.67 -2.02
N LEU A 74 6.50 -14.54 -1.42
CA LEU A 74 5.23 -14.54 -2.15
C LEU A 74 5.15 -13.37 -3.14
N SER A 75 5.56 -12.18 -2.73
CA SER A 75 5.57 -10.99 -3.61
C SER A 75 6.52 -11.16 -4.80
N CYS A 76 7.74 -11.68 -4.59
CA CYS A 76 8.66 -12.00 -5.68
C CYS A 76 8.03 -12.98 -6.66
N ARG A 77 7.41 -14.05 -6.15
CA ARG A 77 6.79 -15.08 -7.00
C ARG A 77 5.62 -14.53 -7.83
N ILE A 78 4.80 -13.66 -7.25
CA ILE A 78 3.72 -12.99 -7.98
C ILE A 78 4.28 -12.08 -9.07
N LEU A 79 5.34 -11.31 -8.77
CA LEU A 79 5.96 -10.40 -9.72
C LEU A 79 6.64 -11.14 -10.88
N GLU A 80 7.27 -12.29 -10.63
CA GLU A 80 7.79 -13.17 -11.68
C GLU A 80 6.70 -13.57 -12.69
N PHE A 81 5.53 -14.01 -12.21
CA PHE A 81 4.41 -14.37 -13.09
C PHE A 81 3.82 -13.17 -13.83
N ILE A 82 3.78 -12.00 -13.19
CA ILE A 82 3.35 -10.76 -13.85
C ILE A 82 4.34 -10.40 -14.96
N CYS A 83 5.65 -10.52 -14.72
CA CYS A 83 6.67 -10.30 -15.75
C CYS A 83 6.49 -11.25 -16.93
N GLU A 84 6.33 -12.55 -16.66
CA GLU A 84 6.07 -13.56 -17.69
C GLU A 84 4.83 -13.21 -18.53
N GLY A 85 3.70 -12.90 -17.88
CA GLY A 85 2.46 -12.54 -18.56
C GLY A 85 2.53 -11.23 -19.35
N LEU A 86 3.41 -10.30 -18.96
CA LEU A 86 3.66 -9.05 -19.69
C LEU A 86 4.71 -9.20 -20.79
N GLY A 87 5.52 -10.27 -20.80
CA GLY A 87 6.68 -10.42 -21.68
C GLY A 87 7.88 -9.57 -21.24
N LEU A 88 7.99 -9.28 -19.94
CA LEU A 88 9.18 -8.66 -19.33
C LEU A 88 10.19 -9.72 -18.91
N SER A 89 11.43 -9.33 -18.67
CA SER A 89 12.41 -10.24 -18.09
C SER A 89 12.00 -10.65 -16.66
N ALA A 90 12.30 -11.89 -16.29
CA ALA A 90 11.93 -12.44 -14.97
C ALA A 90 12.57 -11.67 -13.81
N ASP A 91 13.70 -11.01 -14.05
CA ASP A 91 14.46 -10.21 -13.10
C ASP A 91 14.10 -8.71 -13.10
N TYR A 92 13.10 -8.28 -13.89
CA TYR A 92 12.75 -6.86 -14.05
C TYR A 92 12.50 -6.15 -12.71
N PHE A 93 11.88 -6.84 -11.75
CA PHE A 93 11.57 -6.32 -10.41
C PHE A 93 12.61 -6.69 -9.34
N SER A 94 13.71 -7.35 -9.69
CA SER A 94 14.74 -7.80 -8.75
C SER A 94 15.72 -6.70 -8.31
N ASN A 95 15.53 -5.47 -8.81
CA ASN A 95 16.37 -4.30 -8.55
C ASN A 95 15.71 -3.32 -7.57
N ASP A 96 16.05 -2.03 -7.65
CA ASP A 96 15.57 -0.95 -6.79
C ASP A 96 14.04 -0.75 -6.77
N LEU A 97 13.30 -1.31 -7.74
CA LEU A 97 11.84 -1.20 -7.85
C LEU A 97 11.06 -1.91 -6.72
N THR A 98 11.69 -2.79 -5.94
CA THR A 98 10.99 -3.57 -4.90
C THR A 98 11.68 -3.60 -3.54
N GLN A 99 12.76 -2.84 -3.35
CA GLN A 99 13.66 -2.98 -2.19
C GLN A 99 13.12 -2.42 -0.87
N VAL A 100 11.97 -1.75 -0.85
CA VAL A 100 11.46 -1.07 0.35
C VAL A 100 10.09 -1.61 0.78
N PRO A 101 9.94 -2.93 1.04
CA PRO A 101 8.66 -3.45 1.47
C PRO A 101 8.28 -2.94 2.86
N LYS A 102 7.01 -2.59 3.04
CA LYS A 102 6.45 -2.08 4.30
C LYS A 102 5.27 -2.91 4.75
N ILE A 103 5.14 -3.10 6.05
CA ILE A 103 3.95 -3.67 6.66
C ILE A 103 3.13 -2.55 7.27
N MET A 104 1.82 -2.56 7.03
CA MET A 104 0.86 -1.70 7.71
C MET A 104 -0.24 -2.53 8.32
N ILE A 105 -0.42 -2.40 9.63
CA ILE A 105 -1.49 -3.01 10.38
C ILE A 105 -2.54 -1.95 10.63
N ASN A 106 -3.73 -2.12 10.04
CA ASN A 106 -4.86 -1.22 10.25
C ASN A 106 -5.81 -1.84 11.27
N HIS A 107 -6.32 -1.02 12.18
CA HIS A 107 -7.38 -1.37 13.11
C HIS A 107 -8.55 -0.40 12.96
N TYR A 108 -9.72 -0.95 12.65
CA TYR A 108 -10.98 -0.22 12.48
C TYR A 108 -11.90 -0.60 13.65
N PRO A 109 -12.06 0.25 14.67
CA PRO A 109 -12.97 -0.03 15.78
C PRO A 109 -14.44 0.01 15.31
N PRO A 110 -15.39 -0.58 16.07
CA PRO A 110 -16.81 -0.41 15.79
C PRO A 110 -17.18 1.07 15.69
N CYS A 111 -17.92 1.44 14.66
CA CYS A 111 -18.32 2.82 14.38
C CYS A 111 -19.80 3.02 14.72
N PRO A 112 -20.18 3.95 15.62
CA PRO A 112 -21.58 4.14 15.99
C PRO A 112 -22.46 4.63 14.82
N ALA A 113 -21.86 5.33 13.85
CA ALA A 113 -22.55 5.86 12.67
C ALA A 113 -21.76 5.55 11.38
N PRO A 114 -21.73 4.28 10.93
CA PRO A 114 -20.85 3.84 9.84
C PRO A 114 -21.24 4.43 8.46
N SER A 115 -22.42 5.04 8.34
CA SER A 115 -22.84 5.76 7.13
C SER A 115 -22.24 7.16 6.99
N LEU A 116 -21.66 7.71 8.07
CA LEU A 116 -21.13 9.08 8.11
C LEU A 116 -19.60 9.15 7.98
N THR A 117 -18.91 8.01 7.95
CA THR A 117 -17.44 7.96 7.85
C THR A 117 -16.98 6.73 7.08
N LEU A 118 -15.69 6.71 6.73
CA LEU A 118 -15.01 5.58 6.12
C LEU A 118 -13.82 5.19 6.98
N GLY A 119 -13.44 3.92 6.93
CA GLY A 119 -12.15 3.48 7.44
C GLY A 119 -10.99 3.99 6.59
N LEU A 120 -11.21 4.14 5.28
CA LEU A 120 -10.30 4.79 4.35
C LEU A 120 -11.09 5.25 3.11
N SER A 121 -10.78 6.43 2.59
CA SER A 121 -11.42 6.99 1.40
C SER A 121 -11.11 6.19 0.12
N LYS A 122 -11.78 6.57 -0.97
CA LYS A 122 -11.48 6.08 -2.31
C LYS A 122 -10.04 6.46 -2.68
N HIS A 123 -9.22 5.47 -3.00
CA HIS A 123 -7.84 5.67 -3.45
C HIS A 123 -7.37 4.50 -4.32
N CYS A 124 -6.22 4.67 -4.97
CA CYS A 124 -5.44 3.61 -5.57
C CYS A 124 -4.11 3.50 -4.81
N ASP A 125 -3.59 2.30 -4.59
CA ASP A 125 -2.35 2.15 -3.83
C ASP A 125 -1.16 2.73 -4.61
N PRO A 126 -0.29 3.55 -3.99
CA PRO A 126 0.92 4.08 -4.63
C PRO A 126 2.07 3.05 -4.66
N THR A 127 1.75 1.77 -4.92
CA THR A 127 2.67 0.62 -4.83
C THR A 127 2.89 -0.03 -6.20
N ILE A 128 3.81 -0.99 -6.26
CA ILE A 128 3.88 -1.97 -7.37
C ILE A 128 2.73 -2.97 -7.20
N ILE A 129 2.74 -3.70 -6.07
CA ILE A 129 1.64 -4.56 -5.64
C ILE A 129 1.43 -4.41 -4.13
N THR A 130 0.25 -4.79 -3.69
CA THR A 130 -0.11 -4.90 -2.29
C THR A 130 -0.70 -6.29 -2.03
N ILE A 131 -0.30 -6.92 -0.93
CA ILE A 131 -0.83 -8.21 -0.46
C ILE A 131 -1.51 -7.97 0.89
N LEU A 132 -2.80 -8.26 0.97
CA LEU A 132 -3.66 -7.95 2.11
C LEU A 132 -4.14 -9.23 2.79
N LEU A 133 -3.83 -9.36 4.08
CA LEU A 133 -4.52 -10.24 5.00
C LEU A 133 -5.71 -9.48 5.61
N GLN A 134 -6.93 -9.78 5.13
CA GLN A 134 -8.13 -8.97 5.43
C GLN A 134 -8.92 -9.41 6.68
N GLY A 135 -8.55 -10.53 7.32
CA GLY A 135 -9.29 -11.08 8.46
C GLY A 135 -10.61 -11.75 8.03
N GLN A 136 -11.61 -11.75 8.91
CA GLN A 136 -12.93 -12.38 8.68
C GLN A 136 -14.08 -11.37 8.57
N ILE A 137 -13.80 -10.09 8.81
CA ILE A 137 -14.82 -9.03 8.83
C ILE A 137 -14.78 -8.28 7.50
N ASN A 138 -15.93 -8.15 6.86
CA ASN A 138 -16.11 -7.37 5.63
C ASN A 138 -15.72 -5.90 5.86
N GLY A 139 -15.24 -5.23 4.81
CA GLY A 139 -14.94 -3.79 4.87
C GLY A 139 -14.25 -3.26 3.63
N LEU A 140 -13.47 -4.08 2.92
CA LEU A 140 -12.86 -3.69 1.66
C LEU A 140 -13.92 -3.62 0.55
N GLN A 141 -13.93 -2.53 -0.21
CA GLN A 141 -14.73 -2.39 -1.42
C GLN A 141 -13.85 -1.91 -2.57
N VAL A 142 -13.97 -2.54 -3.74
CA VAL A 142 -13.31 -2.13 -4.99
C VAL A 142 -14.31 -1.42 -5.88
N PHE A 143 -13.89 -0.35 -6.55
CA PHE A 143 -14.70 0.38 -7.50
C PHE A 143 -14.50 -0.21 -8.90
N LYS A 144 -15.59 -0.64 -9.54
CA LYS A 144 -15.58 -1.20 -10.89
C LYS A 144 -16.87 -0.78 -11.60
N GLU A 145 -16.73 -0.26 -12.83
CA GLU A 145 -17.87 0.07 -13.71
C GLU A 145 -18.93 0.95 -13.04
N GLY A 146 -18.49 1.97 -12.30
CA GLY A 146 -19.37 2.92 -11.62
C GLY A 146 -19.97 2.41 -10.31
N ARG A 147 -19.57 1.22 -9.83
CA ARG A 147 -20.17 0.57 -8.66
C ARG A 147 -19.11 0.14 -7.64
N TRP A 148 -19.48 0.20 -6.37
CA TRP A 148 -18.69 -0.38 -5.27
C TRP A 148 -19.03 -1.86 -5.10
N ILE A 149 -18.02 -2.72 -5.17
CA ILE A 149 -18.14 -4.17 -5.01
C ILE A 149 -17.42 -4.56 -3.72
N GLY A 150 -18.12 -5.21 -2.80
CA GLY A 150 -17.52 -5.75 -1.57
C GLY A 150 -16.60 -6.93 -1.88
N VAL A 151 -15.41 -6.94 -1.29
CA VAL A 151 -14.49 -8.07 -1.36
C VAL A 151 -14.77 -8.99 -0.17
N GLN A 152 -15.29 -10.18 -0.45
CA GLN A 152 -15.62 -11.15 0.60
C GLN A 152 -14.34 -11.76 1.19
N PRO A 153 -14.18 -11.79 2.53
CA PRO A 153 -13.14 -12.56 3.17
C PRO A 153 -13.28 -14.05 2.87
N LEU A 154 -12.19 -14.65 2.38
CA LEU A 154 -12.08 -16.10 2.19
C LEU A 154 -11.10 -16.66 3.23
N PRO A 155 -11.43 -17.79 3.89
CA PRO A 155 -10.48 -18.48 4.75
C PRO A 155 -9.18 -18.82 4.02
N HIS A 156 -8.05 -18.65 4.69
CA HIS A 156 -6.71 -18.99 4.17
C HIS A 156 -6.31 -18.30 2.86
N ALA A 157 -6.89 -17.15 2.55
CA ALA A 157 -6.59 -16.39 1.34
C ALA A 157 -6.04 -15.00 1.65
N PHE A 158 -5.17 -14.52 0.74
CA PHE A 158 -4.78 -13.12 0.65
C PHE A 158 -5.54 -12.45 -0.49
N VAL A 159 -5.78 -11.15 -0.36
CA VAL A 159 -6.17 -10.30 -1.50
C VAL A 159 -4.90 -9.70 -2.07
N VAL A 160 -4.71 -9.80 -3.38
CA VAL A 160 -3.60 -9.14 -4.08
C VAL A 160 -4.18 -8.06 -4.97
N ASN A 161 -3.67 -6.83 -4.85
CA ASN A 161 -4.05 -5.73 -5.72
C ASN A 161 -2.85 -5.16 -6.44
N ILE A 162 -3.08 -4.81 -7.70
CA ILE A 162 -2.15 -4.04 -8.54
C ILE A 162 -2.15 -2.61 -8.03
N GLY A 163 -0.95 -2.07 -7.80
CA GLY A 163 -0.78 -0.67 -7.44
C GLY A 163 -0.60 0.23 -8.66
N TYR A 164 -0.66 1.53 -8.43
CA TYR A 164 -0.61 2.54 -9.48
C TYR A 164 0.74 2.53 -10.23
N LEU A 165 1.84 2.23 -9.55
CA LEU A 165 3.16 2.18 -10.18
C LEU A 165 3.26 1.03 -11.18
N LEU A 166 2.67 -0.14 -10.88
CA LEU A 166 2.65 -1.26 -11.81
C LEU A 166 1.72 -1.01 -13.00
N GLN A 167 0.63 -0.26 -12.81
CA GLN A 167 -0.16 0.22 -13.95
C GLN A 167 0.70 1.07 -14.90
N ILE A 168 1.54 1.95 -14.36
CA ILE A 168 2.44 2.79 -15.16
C ILE A 168 3.49 1.95 -15.88
N ILE A 169 4.19 1.07 -15.15
CA ILE A 169 5.22 0.17 -15.68
C ILE A 169 4.64 -0.75 -16.76
N SER A 170 3.42 -1.24 -16.59
CA SER A 170 2.75 -2.08 -17.59
C SER A 170 2.22 -1.31 -18.81
N ASN A 171 2.50 0.00 -18.92
CA ASN A 171 1.95 0.91 -19.92
C ASN A 171 0.42 0.85 -19.99
N GLY A 172 -0.23 0.69 -18.83
CA GLY A 172 -1.68 0.65 -18.68
C GLY A 172 -2.35 -0.69 -18.99
N LYS A 173 -1.58 -1.75 -19.30
CA LYS A 173 -2.12 -3.11 -19.52
C LYS A 173 -2.73 -3.70 -18.24
N LEU A 174 -2.12 -3.43 -17.09
CA LEU A 174 -2.69 -3.73 -15.78
C LEU A 174 -3.28 -2.44 -15.19
N LYS A 175 -4.38 -2.57 -14.45
CA LYS A 175 -5.05 -1.43 -13.83
C LYS A 175 -4.94 -1.48 -12.32
N GLY A 176 -4.49 -0.39 -11.73
CA GLY A 176 -4.54 -0.16 -10.29
C GLY A 176 -6.00 -0.07 -9.86
N ALA A 177 -6.38 -0.84 -8.85
CA ALA A 177 -7.76 -0.89 -8.39
C ALA A 177 -8.07 0.31 -7.49
N GLU A 178 -9.01 1.14 -7.90
CA GLU A 178 -9.61 2.12 -6.99
C GLU A 178 -10.43 1.36 -5.93
N HIS A 179 -10.18 1.64 -4.67
CA HIS A 179 -10.82 0.93 -3.57
C HIS A 179 -11.00 1.84 -2.34
N ARG A 180 -11.84 1.42 -1.41
CA ARG A 180 -12.09 2.11 -0.13
C ARG A 180 -12.29 1.09 0.99
N VAL A 181 -12.29 1.57 2.23
CA VAL A 181 -12.64 0.75 3.39
C VAL A 181 -13.84 1.34 4.11
N VAL A 182 -14.93 0.57 4.19
CA VAL A 182 -16.13 0.93 4.97
C VAL A 182 -16.02 0.37 6.39
N THR A 183 -16.69 1.02 7.35
CA THR A 183 -16.77 0.55 8.73
C THR A 183 -18.11 -0.10 9.03
N ASN A 184 -18.26 -0.63 10.25
CA ASN A 184 -19.51 -1.21 10.73
C ASN A 184 -19.67 -0.93 12.23
N SER A 185 -20.90 -1.02 12.75
CA SER A 185 -21.21 -0.67 14.14
C SER A 185 -21.05 -1.79 15.15
N ARG A 186 -20.74 -3.02 14.71
CA ARG A 186 -20.79 -4.21 15.58
C ARG A 186 -19.44 -4.80 15.91
N TYR A 187 -18.54 -4.85 14.93
CA TYR A 187 -17.31 -5.61 15.00
C TYR A 187 -16.10 -4.77 14.63
N ALA A 188 -15.06 -4.86 15.45
CA ALA A 188 -13.75 -4.34 15.07
C ALA A 188 -13.18 -5.16 13.91
N ARG A 189 -12.39 -4.53 13.05
CA ARG A 189 -11.69 -5.18 11.93
C ARG A 189 -10.22 -4.85 12.01
N THR A 190 -9.36 -5.87 11.89
CA THR A 190 -7.91 -5.69 11.80
C THR A 190 -7.40 -6.31 10.52
N THR A 191 -6.51 -5.61 9.81
CA THR A 191 -5.90 -6.10 8.58
C THR A 191 -4.41 -5.87 8.57
N ILE A 192 -3.68 -6.69 7.82
CA ILE A 192 -2.24 -6.52 7.58
C ILE A 192 -2.02 -6.35 6.07
N CYS A 193 -1.54 -5.19 5.66
CA CYS A 193 -1.09 -4.92 4.30
C CYS A 193 0.43 -5.12 4.23
N PHE A 194 0.88 -5.85 3.22
CA PHE A 194 2.27 -5.91 2.80
C PHE A 194 2.39 -5.14 1.48
N PHE A 195 3.11 -4.02 1.52
CA PHE A 195 3.29 -3.13 0.38
C PHE A 195 4.65 -3.32 -0.25
N VAL A 196 4.70 -3.42 -1.58
CA VAL A 196 5.96 -3.43 -2.34
C VAL A 196 6.17 -2.04 -2.95
N TYR A 197 7.17 -1.33 -2.45
CA TYR A 197 7.57 -0.01 -2.93
C TYR A 197 8.95 -0.04 -3.60
N PRO A 198 9.18 0.84 -4.59
CA PRO A 198 10.50 1.20 -5.05
C PRO A 198 11.31 1.96 -4.00
N ARG A 199 12.62 2.12 -4.26
CA ARG A 199 13.41 3.18 -3.61
C ARG A 199 13.02 4.55 -4.13
N ASP A 200 13.21 5.57 -3.31
CA ASP A 200 12.86 6.97 -3.61
C ASP A 200 13.49 7.48 -4.94
N ASP A 201 14.71 7.06 -5.24
CA ASP A 201 15.46 7.43 -6.45
C ASP A 201 15.16 6.55 -7.67
N SER A 202 14.34 5.50 -7.52
CA SER A 202 13.99 4.60 -8.62
C SER A 202 13.24 5.35 -9.72
N LEU A 203 13.67 5.12 -10.96
CA LEU A 203 13.00 5.62 -12.16
C LEU A 203 11.78 4.73 -12.46
N ILE A 204 10.59 5.33 -12.46
CA ILE A 204 9.34 4.69 -12.82
C ILE A 204 8.98 5.14 -14.23
N GLU A 205 8.86 4.18 -15.15
CA GLU A 205 8.52 4.42 -16.54
C GLU A 205 7.82 3.19 -17.14
N PRO A 206 7.06 3.34 -18.25
CA PRO A 206 6.59 2.20 -19.02
C PRO A 206 7.74 1.27 -19.40
N GLY A 207 7.57 -0.04 -19.15
CA GLY A 207 8.57 -1.04 -19.49
C GLY A 207 8.87 -1.00 -20.99
N LYS A 208 10.16 -0.85 -21.35
CA LYS A 208 10.59 -0.63 -22.74
C LYS A 208 10.10 -1.71 -23.72
N ALA A 209 10.02 -2.97 -23.28
CA ALA A 209 9.49 -4.08 -24.07
C ALA A 209 7.97 -3.99 -24.34
N LEU A 210 7.25 -3.14 -23.60
CA LEU A 210 5.80 -2.93 -23.73
C LEU A 210 5.45 -1.72 -24.60
N VAL A 211 6.44 -0.94 -25.01
CA VAL A 211 6.27 0.27 -25.82
C VAL A 211 6.77 0.05 -27.24
N ASN A 212 5.94 0.34 -28.23
CA ASN A 212 6.31 0.28 -29.65
C ASN A 212 5.38 1.19 -30.49
N ALA A 213 5.57 1.23 -31.81
CA ALA A 213 4.78 2.08 -32.70
C ALA A 213 3.25 1.81 -32.64
N SER A 214 2.84 0.58 -32.34
CA SER A 214 1.42 0.20 -32.18
C SER A 214 0.89 0.35 -30.76
N ASN A 215 1.78 0.45 -29.76
CA ASN A 215 1.46 0.71 -28.36
C ASN A 215 2.41 1.76 -27.78
N PRO A 216 2.24 3.05 -28.14
CA PRO A 216 3.13 4.10 -27.66
C PRO A 216 3.07 4.23 -26.15
N ALA A 217 4.10 4.85 -25.56
CA ALA A 217 4.09 5.16 -24.13
C ALA A 217 2.88 6.06 -23.83
N ILE A 218 2.14 5.75 -22.76
CA ILE A 218 1.04 6.60 -22.28
C ILE A 218 1.42 7.37 -21.02
N TYR A 219 2.54 7.01 -20.39
CA TYR A 219 3.06 7.64 -19.18
C TYR A 219 4.49 8.14 -19.39
N LYS A 220 4.81 9.25 -18.73
CA LYS A 220 6.16 9.82 -18.64
C LYS A 220 7.00 9.06 -17.61
N ALA A 221 8.32 9.12 -17.77
CA ALA A 221 9.27 8.66 -16.75
C ALA A 221 9.43 9.70 -15.62
N PHE A 222 9.46 9.25 -14.37
CA PHE A 222 9.63 10.10 -13.18
C PHE A 222 10.33 9.33 -12.05
N LYS A 223 10.88 10.02 -11.05
CA LYS A 223 11.41 9.37 -9.85
C LYS A 223 10.31 9.09 -8.84
N PHE A 224 10.40 7.97 -8.12
CA PHE A 224 9.38 7.61 -7.13
C PHE A 224 9.19 8.69 -6.04
N VAL A 225 10.25 9.38 -5.61
CA VAL A 225 10.17 10.49 -4.65
C VAL A 225 9.28 11.66 -5.13
N ASP A 226 9.31 11.97 -6.42
CA ASP A 226 8.48 13.02 -7.00
C ASP A 226 7.00 12.59 -6.97
N PHE A 227 6.74 11.31 -7.25
CA PHE A 227 5.42 10.72 -7.14
C PHE A 227 4.90 10.71 -5.70
N VAL A 228 5.72 10.35 -4.71
CA VAL A 228 5.33 10.41 -3.29
C VAL A 228 4.99 11.85 -2.90
N THR A 229 5.76 12.82 -3.36
CA THR A 229 5.51 14.24 -3.08
C THR A 229 4.17 14.69 -3.67
N ALA A 230 3.91 14.36 -4.94
CA ALA A 230 2.66 14.72 -5.61
C ALA A 230 1.43 13.96 -5.07
N PHE A 231 1.56 12.67 -4.77
CA PHE A 231 0.45 11.78 -4.43
C PHE A 231 0.15 11.71 -2.93
N VAL A 232 1.18 11.73 -2.08
CA VAL A 232 1.06 11.45 -0.63
C VAL A 232 1.14 12.72 0.20
N LEU A 233 1.95 13.69 -0.21
CA LEU A 233 2.20 14.90 0.59
C LEU A 233 1.28 16.07 0.25
N ASN A 234 0.54 15.99 -0.87
CA ASN A 234 -0.49 16.94 -1.27
C ASN A 234 -1.89 16.29 -1.26
N PRO A 235 -2.46 15.94 -0.07
CA PRO A 235 -3.76 15.27 0.01
C PRO A 235 -4.94 16.14 -0.46
N ASP A 236 -4.76 17.46 -0.54
CA ASP A 236 -5.76 18.42 -1.00
C ASP A 236 -5.81 18.54 -2.54
N ASP A 237 -4.83 17.95 -3.22
CA ASP A 237 -4.79 17.90 -4.67
C ASP A 237 -5.76 16.81 -5.18
N THR A 238 -6.59 17.17 -6.15
CA THR A 238 -7.57 16.28 -6.80
C THR A 238 -6.92 15.18 -7.68
N GLY A 239 -5.64 14.90 -7.44
CA GLY A 239 -4.76 14.08 -8.25
C GLY A 239 -4.23 14.81 -9.49
N GLU A 240 -4.27 16.15 -9.52
CA GLU A 240 -3.85 16.97 -10.64
C GLU A 240 -2.33 17.01 -10.79
N ALA A 241 -1.58 17.18 -9.70
CA ALA A 241 -0.11 17.10 -9.70
C ALA A 241 0.37 15.71 -10.12
N VAL A 242 -0.34 14.66 -9.71
CA VAL A 242 -0.02 13.29 -10.15
C VAL A 242 -0.29 13.12 -11.64
N LYS A 243 -1.40 13.66 -12.16
CA LYS A 243 -1.68 13.65 -13.61
C LYS A 243 -0.62 14.42 -14.38
N GLU A 244 -0.25 15.62 -13.93
CA GLU A 244 0.78 16.45 -14.55
C GLU A 244 2.14 15.72 -14.57
N LEU A 245 2.51 15.07 -13.47
CA LEU A 245 3.76 14.31 -13.35
C LEU A 245 3.86 13.16 -14.37
N ILE A 246 2.76 12.44 -14.58
CA ILE A 246 2.76 11.21 -15.39
C ILE A 246 2.34 11.41 -16.84
N THR A 247 1.77 12.56 -17.20
CA THR A 247 1.27 12.81 -18.57
C THR A 247 2.40 13.27 -19.49
N LEU A 248 2.39 12.81 -20.74
CA LEU A 248 3.45 13.12 -21.72
C LEU A 248 3.44 14.57 -22.22
N ASN A 249 2.28 15.24 -22.21
CA ASN A 249 2.11 16.65 -22.55
C ASN A 249 1.05 17.27 -21.62
N PRO A 250 1.39 18.29 -20.81
CA PRO A 250 0.43 18.99 -19.95
C PRO A 250 -0.59 19.82 -20.73
#